data_AF-A0A6P0XS27-F1
#
_entry.id   AF-A0A6P0XS27-F1
#
_cell.length_a   1.000
_cell.length_b   1.000
_cell.length_c   1.000
_cell.angle_alpha   90.00
_cell.angle_beta   90.00
_cell.angle_gamma   90.00
#
_symmetry.space_group_name_H-M   'P 1'
#
loop_
_entity.id
_entity.type
_entity.pdbx_description
1 polymer ?
#
loop_
_entity_poly.entity_id
_entity_poly.type
_entity_poly.pdbx_seq_one_letter_code
_entity_poly.pdbx_strand_id
1 'polypeptide(L)'
;MSELAVPFEFVSVLAEEFGAVECFWRCSERSFSGFVAEVWFAQLPGDFAVRWAAVVGRAVVVRCVSSGPARFAVSVPCCVPGGAVELRGGSRGGRRGARVHLVW
;
A
#
# COMPACT_ATOMS: atom_id res chain seq x y z
N MET A 1 -23.02 1.98 -3.72
CA MET A 1 -21.89 2.37 -2.85
C MET A 1 -20.85 3.00 -3.75
N SER A 2 -20.56 4.29 -3.59
CA SER A 2 -19.47 4.94 -4.31
C SER A 2 -18.15 4.27 -3.91
N GLU A 3 -17.45 3.68 -4.88
CA GLU A 3 -16.08 3.20 -4.67
C GLU A 3 -15.19 4.42 -4.42
N LEU A 4 -14.77 4.61 -3.17
CA LEU A 4 -13.76 5.60 -2.83
C LEU A 4 -12.45 5.20 -3.50
N ALA A 5 -12.13 5.86 -4.60
CA ALA A 5 -10.84 5.78 -5.27
C ALA A 5 -9.83 6.59 -4.47
N VAL A 6 -9.08 5.92 -3.58
CA VAL A 6 -8.04 6.57 -2.77
C VAL A 6 -6.73 6.61 -3.57
N PRO A 7 -6.15 7.79 -3.85
CA PRO A 7 -4.87 7.88 -4.55
C PRO A 7 -3.74 7.23 -3.74
N PHE A 8 -2.84 6.53 -4.42
CA PHE A 8 -1.65 5.94 -3.77
C PHE A 8 -0.83 7.01 -3.04
N GLU A 9 -0.69 8.21 -3.61
CA GLU A 9 0.05 9.32 -3.02
C GLU A 9 -0.52 9.67 -1.64
N PHE A 10 -1.84 9.73 -1.51
CA PHE A 10 -2.49 9.96 -0.23
C PHE A 10 -2.18 8.84 0.77
N VAL A 11 -2.24 7.58 0.33
CA VAL A 11 -1.88 6.44 1.20
C VAL A 11 -0.43 6.53 1.66
N SER A 12 0.48 6.92 0.77
CA SER A 12 1.91 7.02 1.06
C SER A 12 2.24 8.13 2.06
N VAL A 13 1.68 9.32 1.89
CA VAL A 13 1.87 10.45 2.81
C VAL A 13 1.30 10.11 4.19
N LEU A 14 0.08 9.56 4.22
CA LEU A 14 -0.52 9.15 5.49
C LEU A 14 0.28 8.02 6.15
N ALA A 15 0.78 7.06 5.39
CA ALA A 15 1.61 5.98 5.94
C ALA A 15 2.91 6.52 6.56
N GLU A 16 3.56 7.47 5.88
CA GLU A 16 4.79 8.12 6.33
C GLU A 16 4.59 8.90 7.64
N GLU A 17 3.49 9.65 7.76
CA GLU A 17 3.12 10.36 9.00
C GLU A 17 3.04 9.44 10.23
N PHE A 18 2.72 8.17 10.02
CA PHE A 18 2.60 7.15 11.06
C PHE A 18 3.79 6.18 11.11
N GLY A 19 4.92 6.54 10.49
CA GLY A 19 6.18 5.80 10.62
C GLY A 19 6.22 4.49 9.84
N ALA A 20 5.57 4.42 8.68
CA ALA A 20 5.76 3.31 7.76
C ALA A 20 7.24 3.20 7.34
N VAL A 21 7.77 1.98 7.36
CA VAL A 21 9.16 1.68 7.00
C VAL A 21 9.32 1.38 5.51
N GLU A 22 8.23 0.97 4.85
CA GLU A 22 8.17 0.76 3.41
C GLU A 22 6.73 0.97 2.93
N CYS A 23 6.55 1.64 1.80
CA CYS A 23 5.25 1.82 1.16
C CYS A 23 5.41 1.75 -0.36
N PHE A 24 4.70 0.84 -1.01
CA PHE A 24 4.70 0.69 -2.47
C PHE A 24 3.34 0.22 -2.96
N TRP A 25 2.99 0.50 -4.21
CA TRP A 25 1.82 -0.09 -4.83
C TRP A 25 2.20 -1.34 -5.63
N ARG A 26 1.24 -2.24 -5.81
CA ARG A 26 1.35 -3.38 -6.74
C ARG A 26 0.03 -3.62 -7.44
N CYS A 27 0.10 -4.23 -8.62
CA CYS A 27 -1.09 -4.75 -9.29
C CYS A 27 -1.73 -5.86 -8.44
N SER A 28 -3.05 -5.91 -8.47
CA SER A 28 -3.82 -6.92 -7.77
C SER A 28 -5.09 -7.25 -8.54
N GLU A 29 -5.15 -8.47 -9.08
CA GLU A 29 -6.35 -9.00 -9.75
C GLU A 29 -7.52 -9.22 -8.77
N ARG A 30 -7.24 -9.19 -7.47
CA ARG A 30 -8.24 -9.34 -6.40
C ARG A 30 -8.76 -8.00 -5.87
N SER A 31 -8.13 -6.88 -6.24
CA SER A 31 -8.59 -5.55 -5.84
C SER A 31 -9.55 -5.03 -6.89
N PHE A 32 -10.68 -4.44 -6.45
CA PHE A 32 -11.64 -3.82 -7.36
C PHE A 32 -11.00 -2.70 -8.20
N SER A 33 -10.03 -1.97 -7.63
CA SER A 33 -9.31 -0.90 -8.32
C SER A 33 -8.17 -1.39 -9.22
N GLY A 34 -7.89 -2.69 -9.26
CA GLY A 34 -6.75 -3.27 -9.97
C GLY A 34 -5.39 -3.06 -9.29
N PHE A 35 -5.31 -2.19 -8.28
CA PHE A 35 -4.08 -1.86 -7.55
C PHE A 35 -4.30 -1.92 -6.04
N VAL A 36 -3.22 -2.17 -5.30
CA VAL A 36 -3.18 -2.03 -3.84
C VAL A 36 -1.89 -1.36 -3.41
N ALA A 37 -1.97 -0.51 -2.40
CA ALA A 37 -0.84 -0.07 -1.62
C ALA A 37 -0.50 -1.14 -0.57
N GLU A 38 0.76 -1.56 -0.52
CA GLU A 38 1.34 -2.37 0.55
C GLU A 38 2.16 -1.45 1.45
N VAL A 39 1.71 -1.31 2.69
CA VAL A 39 2.32 -0.45 3.70
C VAL A 39 2.89 -1.31 4.81
N TRP A 40 4.15 -1.11 5.15
CA TRP A 40 4.87 -1.92 6.13
C TRP A 40 5.27 -1.08 7.34
N PHE A 41 5.15 -1.68 8.52
CA PHE A 41 5.47 -1.05 9.79
C PHE A 41 6.32 -2.00 10.65
N ALA A 42 7.21 -1.41 11.45
CA ALA A 42 7.99 -2.14 12.44
C ALA A 42 7.16 -2.61 13.64
N GLN A 43 6.13 -1.83 13.98
CA GLN A 43 5.25 -2.05 15.13
C GLN A 43 3.79 -2.13 14.66
N LEU A 44 2.90 -2.60 15.55
CA LEU A 44 1.48 -2.74 15.22
C LEU A 44 0.90 -1.34 14.94
N PRO A 45 0.41 -1.05 13.72
CA PRO A 45 0.05 0.30 13.31
C PRO A 45 -1.39 0.65 13.71
N GLY A 46 -1.67 0.63 15.01
CA GLY A 46 -3.01 0.89 15.57
C GLY A 46 -3.52 2.29 15.23
N ASP A 47 -2.71 3.32 15.47
CA ASP A 47 -3.09 4.72 15.24
C ASP A 47 -3.31 5.01 13.75
N PHE A 48 -2.48 4.44 12.89
CA PHE A 48 -2.69 4.49 11.44
C PHE A 48 -4.03 3.86 11.05
N ALA A 49 -4.36 2.67 11.58
CA ALA A 49 -5.62 1.99 11.26
C ALA A 49 -6.84 2.79 11.72
N VAL A 50 -6.77 3.41 12.92
CA VAL A 50 -7.82 4.29 13.44
C VAL A 50 -7.96 5.54 12.57
N ARG A 51 -6.85 6.21 12.26
CA ARG A 51 -6.85 7.42 11.43
C ARG A 51 -7.37 7.13 10.02
N TRP A 52 -6.93 6.02 9.43
CA TRP A 52 -7.40 5.54 8.15
C TRP A 52 -8.91 5.34 8.15
N ALA A 53 -9.45 4.63 9.15
CA ALA A 53 -10.88 4.40 9.28
C ALA A 53 -11.66 5.72 9.44
N ALA A 54 -11.12 6.69 10.17
CA ALA A 54 -11.74 8.00 10.34
C ALA A 54 -11.75 8.86 9.06
N VAL A 55 -10.69 8.82 8.26
CA VAL A 55 -10.57 9.67 7.05
C VAL A 55 -11.19 9.01 5.82
N VAL A 56 -11.00 7.70 5.65
CA VAL A 56 -11.43 6.95 4.47
C VAL A 56 -12.77 6.23 4.71
N GLY A 57 -13.20 6.10 5.96
CA GLY A 57 -14.47 5.43 6.28
C GLY A 57 -14.42 3.91 6.10
N ARG A 58 -13.22 3.29 6.12
CA ARG A 58 -13.02 1.85 5.91
C ARG A 58 -12.02 1.29 6.89
N ALA A 59 -12.30 0.12 7.46
CA ALA A 59 -11.30 -0.60 8.24
C ALA A 59 -10.23 -1.22 7.32
N VAL A 60 -9.02 -1.38 7.86
CA VAL A 60 -7.91 -2.08 7.19
C VAL A 60 -7.50 -3.30 8.00
N VAL A 61 -7.09 -4.35 7.30
CA VAL A 61 -6.58 -5.56 7.93
C VAL A 61 -5.07 -5.46 8.03
N VAL A 62 -4.56 -5.53 9.25
CA VAL A 62 -3.13 -5.61 9.53
C VAL A 62 -2.71 -7.08 9.58
N ARG A 63 -1.69 -7.45 8.82
CA ARG A 63 -1.09 -8.79 8.79
C ARG A 63 0.27 -8.77 9.46
N CYS A 64 0.56 -9.74 10.32
CA CYS A 64 1.92 -9.98 10.81
C CYS A 64 2.62 -10.92 9.82
N VAL A 65 3.64 -10.44 9.11
CA VAL A 65 4.23 -11.11 7.94
C VAL A 65 5.68 -11.56 8.13
N SER A 66 6.39 -11.06 9.15
CA SER A 66 7.77 -11.47 9.43
C SER A 66 8.13 -11.32 10.92
N SER A 67 9.25 -11.93 11.33
CA SER A 67 9.97 -11.56 12.56
C SER A 67 11.17 -10.68 12.16
N GLY A 68 10.95 -9.38 11.97
CA GLY A 68 11.96 -8.44 11.48
C GLY A 68 11.49 -6.98 11.57
N PRO A 69 12.32 -6.02 11.14
CA PRO A 69 12.02 -4.58 11.25
C PRO A 69 10.82 -4.13 10.40
N ALA A 70 10.31 -4.96 9.49
CA ALA A 70 9.08 -4.76 8.74
C ALA A 70 8.13 -5.94 9.04
N ARG A 71 7.56 -5.93 10.26
CA ARG A 71 6.79 -7.04 10.83
C ARG A 71 5.32 -7.02 10.44
N PHE A 72 4.75 -5.83 10.28
CA PHE A 72 3.33 -5.65 10.06
C PHE A 72 3.10 -5.06 8.67
N ALA A 73 2.17 -5.64 7.92
CA ALA A 73 1.81 -5.19 6.59
C ALA A 73 0.32 -4.90 6.50
N VAL A 74 -0.03 -3.81 5.82
CA VAL A 74 -1.40 -3.41 5.52
C VAL A 74 -1.55 -3.32 4.01
N SER A 75 -2.59 -3.94 3.47
CA SER A 75 -2.89 -3.89 2.03
C SER A 75 -4.16 -3.10 1.81
N VAL A 76 -4.09 -2.03 1.03
CA VAL A 76 -5.19 -1.09 0.86
C VAL A 76 -5.49 -0.86 -0.62
N PRO A 77 -6.72 -1.06 -1.09
CA PRO A 77 -7.10 -0.69 -2.45
C PRO A 77 -6.84 0.79 -2.71
N CYS A 78 -6.14 1.10 -3.79
CA CYS A 78 -5.83 2.47 -4.20
C CYS A 78 -5.96 2.63 -5.71
N CYS A 79 -6.01 3.86 -6.19
CA CYS A 79 -5.80 4.22 -7.59
C CYS A 79 -4.38 4.77 -7.77
N VAL A 80 -3.79 4.51 -8.93
CA VAL A 80 -2.48 5.01 -9.33
C VAL A 80 -2.68 5.87 -10.58
N PRO A 81 -2.25 7.14 -10.60
CA PRO A 81 -2.43 8.00 -11.76
C PRO A 81 -1.75 7.40 -13.01
N GLY A 82 -2.46 7.49 -14.15
CA GLY A 82 -1.93 7.05 -15.45
C GLY A 82 -0.68 7.86 -15.80
N GLY A 83 0.47 7.18 -15.89
CA GLY A 83 1.79 7.80 -16.10
C GLY A 83 2.82 7.47 -15.02
N ALA A 84 2.40 7.10 -13.80
CA ALA A 84 3.31 6.61 -12.74
C ALA A 84 3.71 5.12 -12.91
N VAL A 85 3.16 4.46 -13.93
CA VAL A 85 3.41 3.05 -14.26
C VAL A 85 4.61 2.98 -15.22
N GLU A 86 5.82 3.15 -14.71
CA GLU A 86 7.01 2.68 -15.46
C GLU A 86 7.15 1.17 -15.26
N LEU A 87 6.78 0.40 -16.29
CA LEU A 87 7.11 -1.03 -16.39
C LEU A 87 8.62 -1.17 -16.69
N ARG A 88 9.50 -0.99 -15.70
CA ARG A 88 10.88 -1.42 -15.87
C ARG A 88 10.94 -2.94 -15.76
N GLY A 89 11.20 -3.57 -16.91
CA GLY A 89 11.21 -5.01 -17.09
C GLY A 89 12.10 -5.73 -16.09
N GLY A 90 11.48 -6.52 -15.21
CA GLY A 90 12.11 -7.57 -14.42
C GLY A 90 11.43 -8.89 -14.72
N SER A 91 11.73 -9.50 -15.87
CA SER A 91 11.30 -10.87 -16.15
C SER A 91 12.22 -11.83 -15.39
N ARG A 92 11.68 -12.49 -14.36
CA ARG A 92 12.04 -13.85 -13.95
C ARG A 92 10.99 -14.40 -12.98
N GLY A 93 10.07 -15.21 -13.52
CA GLY A 93 9.21 -16.11 -12.72
C GLY A 93 7.89 -15.52 -12.22
N GLY A 94 6.90 -15.37 -13.11
CA GLY A 94 5.49 -15.62 -12.78
C GLY A 94 4.73 -14.68 -11.82
N ARG A 95 5.32 -13.60 -11.29
CA ARG A 95 4.57 -12.58 -10.53
C ARG A 95 4.92 -11.19 -11.03
N ARG A 96 3.94 -10.52 -11.66
CA ARG A 96 4.05 -9.11 -12.07
C ARG A 96 3.95 -8.21 -10.83
N GLY A 97 5.03 -8.17 -10.05
CA GLY A 97 5.23 -7.15 -9.02
C GLY A 97 6.01 -6.00 -9.64
N ALA A 98 5.35 -4.88 -9.92
CA ALA A 98 6.06 -3.63 -10.15
C ALA A 98 6.52 -3.15 -8.76
N ARG A 99 7.84 -3.05 -8.56
CA ARG A 99 8.43 -2.44 -7.36
C ARG A 99 8.99 -1.10 -7.80
N VAL A 100 8.22 -0.02 -7.60
CA VAL A 100 8.72 1.33 -7.82
C VAL A 100 9.37 1.78 -6.51
N HIS A 101 10.69 1.94 -6.52
CA HIS A 101 11.43 2.59 -5.45
C HIS A 101 11.31 4.10 -5.66
N LEU A 102 10.70 4.81 -4.70
CA LEU A 102 10.86 6.26 -4.61
C LEU A 102 12.30 6.51 -4.16
N VAL A 103 13.11 7.10 -5.05
CA VAL A 103 14.41 7.66 -4.70
C VAL A 103 14.13 9.07 -4.20
N TRP A 104 14.47 9.33 -2.94
CA TRP A 104 14.40 10.66 -2.33
C TRP A 104 15.49 11.58 -2.87
#